data_AF-E3LXK0-F1
#
_entry.id   AF-E3LXK0-F1
#
_cell.length_a   1.000
_cell.length_b   1.000
_cell.length_c   1.000
_cell.angle_alpha   90.00
_cell.angle_beta   90.00
_cell.angle_gamma   90.00
#
_symmetry.space_group_name_H-M   'P 1'
#
loop_
_entity.id
_entity.type
_entity.pdbx_description
1 polymer ?
#
loop_
_entity_poly.entity_id
_entity_poly.type
_entity_poly.pdbx_seq_one_letter_code
_entity_poly.pdbx_strand_id
1 'polypeptide(L)'
;MVMDSVEWATTPQWVFWHLVHADGVPIEWFLSTIPKLDAKAHDEAIANILLMMKRMDREPWAGLVRSLFCRLPNKDDTFAIDALKILIEDTDQCHKVGDVVAGLIKKLIGNNDILGVGVRVQKKGNPLKLTLQQLLEHLQHFSATCVEKKHRSTETFMARTSLQEAFAAIKVNEKANLLVKKYGNLFGAMDIIAQDTKEQSSSRTLRGNRQGSGGDKQQTQQQKRKANDTDDEQNNKKRKMHKDIIELSDSDSD
;
A
#
# COMPACT_ATOMS: atom_id res chain seq x y z
N MET A 1 -12.60 5.60 -27.80
CA MET A 1 -13.80 4.91 -27.31
C MET A 1 -14.18 5.37 -25.91
N VAL A 2 -13.41 5.09 -24.85
CA VAL A 2 -13.76 5.52 -23.46
C VAL A 2 -13.78 7.04 -23.30
N MET A 3 -12.77 7.73 -23.83
CA MET A 3 -12.75 9.20 -23.80
C MET A 3 -13.81 9.84 -24.70
N ASP A 4 -14.42 9.07 -25.61
CA ASP A 4 -15.55 9.57 -26.41
C ASP A 4 -16.87 9.28 -25.70
N SER A 5 -16.94 8.19 -24.91
CA SER A 5 -18.15 7.81 -24.18
C SER A 5 -18.44 8.71 -22.99
N VAL A 6 -17.44 9.37 -22.41
CA VAL A 6 -17.66 10.30 -21.28
C VAL A 6 -18.51 11.52 -21.65
N GLU A 7 -18.66 11.83 -22.94
CA GLU A 7 -19.52 12.91 -23.45
C GLU A 7 -20.94 12.43 -23.77
N TRP A 8 -21.22 11.14 -23.66
CA TRP A 8 -22.56 10.60 -23.92
C TRP A 8 -23.51 10.90 -22.76
N ALA A 9 -24.82 10.82 -23.02
CA ALA A 9 -25.80 10.83 -21.94
C ALA A 9 -25.59 9.65 -20.97
N THR A 10 -26.04 9.80 -19.72
CA THR A 10 -25.86 8.80 -18.64
C THR A 10 -26.30 7.38 -19.03
N THR A 11 -27.47 7.22 -19.67
CA THR A 11 -27.97 5.88 -20.05
C THR A 11 -27.03 5.15 -21.03
N PRO A 12 -26.60 5.76 -22.16
CA PRO A 12 -25.53 5.19 -22.99
C PRO A 12 -24.23 4.88 -22.24
N GLN A 13 -23.78 5.74 -21.33
CA GLN A 13 -22.58 5.47 -20.53
C GLN A 13 -22.76 4.22 -19.65
N TRP A 14 -23.92 4.06 -19.03
CA TRP A 14 -24.27 2.88 -18.26
C TRP A 14 -24.24 1.62 -19.11
N VAL A 15 -24.89 1.62 -20.27
CA VAL A 15 -24.91 0.46 -21.18
C VAL A 15 -23.48 0.12 -21.62
N PHE A 16 -22.69 1.12 -21.98
CA PHE A 16 -21.28 0.94 -22.34
C PHE A 16 -20.49 0.24 -21.24
N TRP A 17 -20.55 0.74 -20.01
CA TRP A 17 -19.79 0.16 -18.91
C TRP A 17 -20.27 -1.25 -18.54
N HIS A 18 -21.57 -1.55 -18.65
CA HIS A 18 -22.06 -2.92 -18.48
C HIS A 18 -21.46 -3.88 -19.50
N LEU A 19 -21.35 -3.47 -20.78
CA LEU A 19 -20.69 -4.27 -21.81
C LEU A 19 -19.19 -4.46 -21.50
N VAL A 20 -18.51 -3.40 -21.09
CA VAL A 20 -17.08 -3.46 -20.67
C VAL A 20 -16.88 -4.49 -19.55
N HIS A 21 -17.76 -4.52 -18.55
CA HIS A 21 -17.69 -5.51 -17.47
C HIS A 21 -18.06 -6.92 -17.94
N ALA A 22 -19.09 -7.05 -18.78
CA ALA A 22 -19.56 -8.35 -19.29
C ALA A 22 -18.52 -9.03 -20.18
N ASP A 23 -17.81 -8.25 -21.00
CA ASP A 23 -16.74 -8.74 -21.89
C ASP A 23 -15.43 -9.00 -21.14
N GLY A 24 -15.35 -8.69 -19.84
CA GLY A 24 -14.14 -8.89 -19.03
C GLY A 24 -12.96 -8.02 -19.48
N VAL A 25 -13.23 -6.79 -19.96
CA VAL A 25 -12.19 -5.91 -20.47
C VAL A 25 -11.22 -5.56 -19.34
N PRO A 26 -9.89 -5.72 -19.54
CA PRO A 26 -8.91 -5.49 -18.49
C PRO A 26 -8.68 -4.00 -18.21
N ILE A 27 -8.41 -3.64 -16.95
CA ILE A 27 -8.21 -2.23 -16.52
C ILE A 27 -6.98 -1.59 -17.18
N GLU A 28 -6.01 -2.38 -17.60
CA GLU A 28 -4.81 -2.00 -18.35
C GLU A 28 -5.14 -1.12 -19.57
N TRP A 29 -6.29 -1.36 -20.21
CA TRP A 29 -6.71 -0.62 -21.40
C TRP A 29 -7.11 0.82 -21.07
N PHE A 30 -7.39 1.12 -19.80
CA PHE A 30 -7.85 2.41 -19.31
C PHE A 30 -6.74 3.24 -18.67
N LEU A 31 -5.51 2.73 -18.55
CA LEU A 31 -4.40 3.46 -17.91
C LEU A 31 -4.17 4.83 -18.56
N SER A 32 -4.22 4.92 -19.89
CA SER A 32 -4.02 6.21 -20.58
C SER A 32 -5.19 7.20 -20.41
N THR A 33 -6.32 6.73 -19.91
CA THR A 33 -7.57 7.47 -19.69
C THR A 33 -7.64 8.01 -18.27
N ILE A 34 -7.19 7.25 -17.26
CA ILE A 34 -7.23 7.61 -15.84
C ILE A 34 -6.77 9.07 -15.55
N PRO A 35 -5.63 9.56 -16.07
CA PRO A 35 -5.17 10.93 -15.81
C PRO A 35 -6.04 12.02 -16.45
N LYS A 36 -6.87 11.67 -17.45
CA LYS A 36 -7.65 12.59 -18.28
C LYS A 36 -9.09 12.75 -17.80
N LEU A 37 -9.56 11.89 -16.91
CA LEU A 37 -10.94 11.99 -16.42
C LEU A 37 -11.10 13.26 -15.57
N ASP A 38 -12.26 13.90 -15.60
CA ASP A 38 -12.58 15.00 -14.70
C ASP A 38 -13.44 14.47 -13.55
N ALA A 39 -13.13 14.89 -12.32
CA ALA A 39 -13.77 14.35 -11.11
C ALA A 39 -15.23 14.79 -10.91
N LYS A 40 -15.68 15.82 -11.63
CA LYS A 40 -17.05 16.35 -11.54
C LYS A 40 -17.87 16.07 -12.80
N ALA A 41 -17.20 15.85 -13.93
CA ALA A 41 -17.87 15.63 -15.21
C ALA A 41 -17.98 14.14 -15.61
N HIS A 42 -17.11 13.26 -15.11
CA HIS A 42 -17.00 11.88 -15.59
C HIS A 42 -17.30 10.84 -14.49
N ASP A 43 -18.34 11.06 -13.70
CA ASP A 43 -18.70 10.27 -12.52
C ASP A 43 -18.91 8.78 -12.86
N GLU A 44 -19.62 8.48 -13.97
CA GLU A 44 -19.86 7.11 -14.42
C GLU A 44 -18.55 6.38 -14.76
N ALA A 45 -17.63 7.03 -15.48
CA ALA A 45 -16.35 6.43 -15.83
C ALA A 45 -15.46 6.22 -14.60
N ILE A 46 -15.43 7.19 -13.69
CA ILE A 46 -14.71 7.10 -12.43
C ILE A 46 -15.22 5.94 -11.58
N ALA A 47 -16.53 5.86 -11.36
CA ALA A 47 -17.13 4.81 -10.54
C ALA A 47 -16.84 3.42 -11.11
N ASN A 48 -16.94 3.26 -12.43
CA ASN A 48 -16.68 1.98 -13.08
C ASN A 48 -15.20 1.58 -13.04
N ILE A 49 -14.27 2.52 -13.22
CA ILE A 49 -12.83 2.22 -13.08
C ILE A 49 -12.49 1.81 -11.64
N LEU A 50 -13.03 2.49 -10.63
CA LEU A 50 -12.86 2.09 -9.23
C LEU A 50 -13.44 0.68 -8.98
N LEU A 51 -14.59 0.37 -9.57
CA LEU A 51 -15.17 -0.97 -9.50
C LEU A 51 -14.28 -2.03 -10.15
N MET A 52 -13.68 -1.73 -11.31
CA MET A 52 -12.71 -2.61 -11.96
C MET A 52 -11.47 -2.84 -11.07
N MET A 53 -10.96 -1.80 -10.43
CA MET A 53 -9.84 -1.93 -9.47
C MET A 53 -10.20 -2.82 -8.29
N LYS A 54 -11.42 -2.68 -7.77
CA LYS A 54 -11.89 -3.46 -6.63
C LYS A 54 -12.10 -4.94 -6.95
N ARG A 55 -12.45 -5.26 -8.21
CA ARG A 55 -12.68 -6.62 -8.69
C ARG A 55 -11.47 -7.23 -9.40
N MET A 56 -10.32 -6.55 -9.37
CA MET A 56 -9.13 -7.00 -10.07
C MET A 56 -8.52 -8.20 -9.32
N ASP A 57 -8.47 -9.36 -9.97
CA ASP A 57 -7.84 -10.57 -9.41
C ASP A 57 -6.29 -10.55 -9.45
N ARG A 58 -5.73 -9.52 -10.06
CA ARG A 58 -4.28 -9.38 -10.31
C ARG A 58 -3.65 -8.40 -9.32
N GLU A 59 -2.40 -8.67 -8.91
CA GLU A 59 -1.64 -7.73 -8.09
C GLU A 59 -1.47 -6.35 -8.79
N PRO A 60 -1.60 -5.23 -8.05
CA PRO A 60 -1.24 -3.90 -8.53
C PRO A 60 0.21 -3.86 -8.99
N TRP A 61 0.41 -3.26 -10.16
CA TRP A 61 1.72 -3.10 -10.77
C TRP A 61 2.07 -1.62 -10.93
N ALA A 62 3.35 -1.36 -11.24
CA ALA A 62 3.88 -0.01 -11.38
C ALA A 62 3.14 0.87 -12.41
N GLY A 63 2.61 0.29 -13.48
CA GLY A 63 1.87 1.02 -14.51
C GLY A 63 0.54 1.57 -13.99
N LEU A 64 -0.24 0.74 -13.27
CA LEU A 64 -1.51 1.16 -12.66
C LEU A 64 -1.27 2.25 -11.62
N VAL A 65 -0.38 1.99 -10.66
CA VAL A 65 -0.09 2.94 -9.58
C VAL A 65 0.46 4.25 -10.13
N ARG A 66 1.38 4.20 -11.10
CA ARG A 66 1.90 5.40 -11.77
C ARG A 66 0.78 6.17 -12.48
N SER A 67 -0.15 5.48 -13.13
CA SER A 67 -1.26 6.11 -13.82
C SER A 67 -2.15 6.93 -12.88
N LEU A 68 -2.42 6.41 -11.68
CA LEU A 68 -3.15 7.15 -10.64
C LEU A 68 -2.42 8.45 -10.28
N PHE A 69 -1.11 8.38 -10.04
CA PHE A 69 -0.32 9.56 -9.68
C PHE A 69 -0.11 10.54 -10.85
N CYS A 70 -0.21 10.11 -12.12
CA CYS A 70 -0.17 10.99 -13.28
C CYS A 70 -1.39 11.90 -13.39
N ARG A 71 -2.51 11.58 -12.72
CA ARG A 71 -3.66 12.47 -12.58
C ARG A 71 -3.24 13.75 -11.85
N LEU A 72 -3.70 14.91 -12.31
CA LEU A 72 -3.37 16.18 -11.67
C LEU A 72 -4.04 16.24 -10.28
N PRO A 73 -3.30 16.51 -9.19
CA PRO A 73 -3.88 16.64 -7.86
C PRO A 73 -4.85 17.81 -7.81
N ASN A 74 -6.04 17.57 -7.26
CA ASN A 74 -7.04 18.59 -6.98
C ASN A 74 -7.68 18.27 -5.62
N LYS A 75 -7.98 19.28 -4.82
CA LYS A 75 -8.57 19.12 -3.47
C LYS A 75 -9.99 18.57 -3.51
N ASP A 76 -10.73 18.89 -4.58
CA ASP A 76 -12.10 18.39 -4.79
C ASP A 76 -12.11 17.00 -5.46
N ASP A 77 -10.94 16.47 -5.82
CA ASP A 77 -10.80 15.21 -6.55
C ASP A 77 -10.23 14.12 -5.63
N THR A 78 -11.10 13.20 -5.20
CA THR A 78 -10.71 12.08 -4.34
C THR A 78 -10.37 10.81 -5.12
N PHE A 79 -10.45 10.82 -6.46
CA PHE A 79 -10.32 9.60 -7.27
C PHE A 79 -9.04 8.83 -6.97
N ALA A 80 -7.89 9.49 -7.02
CA ALA A 80 -6.59 8.84 -6.78
C ALA A 80 -6.46 8.30 -5.34
N ILE A 81 -7.10 8.99 -4.39
CA ILE A 81 -7.10 8.62 -2.97
C ILE A 81 -7.96 7.37 -2.76
N ASP A 82 -9.17 7.35 -3.33
CA ASP A 82 -10.10 6.23 -3.20
C ASP A 82 -9.61 5.00 -3.98
N ALA A 83 -9.02 5.22 -5.16
CA ALA A 83 -8.31 4.20 -5.91
C ALA A 83 -7.18 3.59 -5.07
N LEU A 84 -6.34 4.41 -4.43
CA LEU A 84 -5.26 3.91 -3.58
C LEU A 84 -5.79 3.13 -2.38
N LYS A 85 -6.87 3.60 -1.72
CA LYS A 85 -7.53 2.87 -0.62
C LYS A 85 -8.02 1.48 -1.06
N ILE A 86 -8.62 1.37 -2.24
CA ILE A 86 -9.05 0.08 -2.81
C ILE A 86 -7.83 -0.84 -2.99
N LEU A 87 -6.73 -0.32 -3.56
CA LEU A 87 -5.54 -1.12 -3.81
C LEU A 87 -4.84 -1.62 -2.54
N ILE A 88 -5.04 -0.94 -1.41
CA ILE A 88 -4.42 -1.31 -0.12
C ILE A 88 -5.42 -1.93 0.86
N GLU A 89 -6.66 -2.21 0.44
CA GLU A 89 -7.70 -2.78 1.29
C GLU A 89 -7.27 -4.16 1.82
N ASP A 90 -6.68 -4.97 0.95
CA ASP A 90 -6.05 -6.25 1.28
C ASP A 90 -4.59 -6.06 1.77
N THR A 91 -4.17 -6.89 2.73
CA THR A 91 -2.84 -6.75 3.37
C THR A 91 -1.70 -7.11 2.43
N ASP A 92 -1.87 -8.15 1.60
CA ASP A 92 -0.82 -8.57 0.66
C ASP A 92 -0.68 -7.54 -0.47
N GLN A 93 -1.81 -7.02 -0.95
CA GLN A 93 -1.81 -5.93 -1.94
C GLN A 93 -1.23 -4.63 -1.36
N CYS A 94 -1.53 -4.31 -0.10
CA CYS A 94 -0.97 -3.16 0.60
C CYS A 94 0.56 -3.16 0.60
N HIS A 95 1.18 -4.30 0.88
CA HIS A 95 2.64 -4.45 0.84
C HIS A 95 3.20 -4.18 -0.55
N LYS A 96 2.57 -4.76 -1.57
CA LYS A 96 2.98 -4.60 -2.97
C LYS A 96 2.88 -3.16 -3.43
N VAL A 97 1.77 -2.49 -3.12
CA VAL A 97 1.54 -1.09 -3.47
C VAL A 97 2.58 -0.19 -2.78
N GLY A 98 2.89 -0.45 -1.50
CA GLY A 98 3.96 0.25 -0.77
C GLY A 98 5.31 0.16 -1.48
N ASP A 99 5.70 -1.04 -1.92
CA ASP A 99 6.96 -1.27 -2.63
C ASP A 99 6.97 -0.60 -4.01
N VAL A 100 5.86 -0.63 -4.73
CA VAL A 100 5.69 0.06 -6.02
C VAL A 100 5.82 1.57 -5.85
N VAL A 101 5.16 2.17 -4.84
CA VAL A 101 5.24 3.61 -4.55
C VAL A 101 6.66 4.00 -4.15
N ALA A 102 7.31 3.23 -3.29
CA ALA A 102 8.70 3.43 -2.91
C ALA A 102 9.65 3.39 -4.13
N GLY A 103 9.46 2.41 -5.02
CA GLY A 103 10.19 2.30 -6.27
C GLY A 103 9.99 3.49 -7.20
N LEU A 104 8.76 4.00 -7.31
CA LEU A 104 8.46 5.22 -8.06
C LEU A 104 9.18 6.44 -7.48
N ILE A 105 9.15 6.64 -6.16
CA ILE A 105 9.87 7.72 -5.48
C ILE A 105 11.37 7.65 -5.77
N LYS A 106 11.99 6.49 -5.55
CA LYS A 106 13.43 6.27 -5.80
C LYS A 106 13.79 6.56 -7.27
N LYS A 107 12.95 6.13 -8.22
CA LYS A 107 13.14 6.41 -9.65
C LYS A 107 13.01 7.89 -10.01
N LEU A 108 12.03 8.60 -9.43
CA LEU A 108 11.84 10.04 -9.67
C LEU A 108 13.02 10.85 -9.12
N ILE A 109 13.54 10.46 -7.95
CA ILE A 109 14.76 11.04 -7.37
C ILE A 109 15.96 10.79 -8.29
N GLY A 110 16.20 9.54 -8.70
CA GLY A 110 17.34 9.17 -9.56
C GLY A 110 17.31 9.85 -10.93
N ASN A 111 16.12 10.05 -11.50
CA ASN A 111 15.93 10.73 -12.77
C ASN A 111 15.92 12.26 -12.66
N ASN A 112 16.05 12.83 -11.46
CA ASN A 112 15.91 14.26 -11.20
C ASN A 112 14.54 14.85 -11.62
N ASP A 113 13.48 14.04 -11.58
CA ASP A 113 12.10 14.42 -11.88
C ASP A 113 11.40 14.96 -10.62
N ILE A 114 12.02 15.97 -9.98
CA ILE A 114 11.62 16.44 -8.64
C ILE A 114 10.40 17.35 -8.70
N LEU A 115 10.52 18.49 -9.38
CA LEU A 115 9.47 19.50 -9.46
C LEU A 115 8.62 19.28 -10.70
N GLY A 116 7.30 19.29 -10.51
CA GLY A 116 6.34 19.45 -11.61
C GLY A 116 6.30 20.90 -12.06
N VAL A 117 5.95 21.15 -13.31
CA VAL A 117 5.67 22.50 -13.80
C VAL A 117 4.51 23.07 -12.99
N GLY A 118 4.81 23.91 -12.01
CA GLY A 118 3.87 24.90 -11.55
C GLY A 118 3.70 25.96 -12.65
N VAL A 119 2.50 26.53 -12.73
CA VAL A 119 2.15 27.71 -13.54
C VAL A 119 1.76 27.39 -15.01
N ARG A 120 0.44 27.37 -15.22
CA ARG A 120 -0.33 27.30 -16.48
C ARG A 120 -0.54 25.90 -17.04
N VAL A 121 -1.84 25.57 -17.14
CA VAL A 121 -2.42 24.61 -18.08
C VAL A 121 -1.76 24.82 -19.45
N GLN A 122 -0.74 24.02 -19.77
CA GLN A 122 -0.23 23.95 -21.13
C GLN A 122 -1.19 23.07 -21.92
N LYS A 123 -2.09 23.75 -22.64
CA LYS A 123 -2.72 23.21 -23.84
C LYS A 123 -1.61 22.59 -24.70
N LYS A 124 -1.62 21.25 -24.85
CA LYS A 124 -0.73 20.44 -25.72
C LYS A 124 0.71 20.18 -25.22
N GLY A 125 0.90 19.81 -23.95
CA GLY A 125 2.12 19.14 -23.46
C GLY A 125 1.80 17.77 -22.85
N ASN A 126 2.68 16.77 -23.02
CA ASN A 126 2.42 15.36 -22.70
C ASN A 126 1.96 15.16 -21.22
N PRO A 127 0.68 14.89 -20.94
CA PRO A 127 0.09 14.89 -19.58
C PRO A 127 0.51 13.68 -18.72
N LEU A 128 1.60 13.00 -19.07
CA LEU A 128 1.99 11.67 -18.60
C LEU A 128 3.32 11.65 -17.83
N LYS A 129 4.01 12.79 -17.69
CA LYS A 129 5.26 12.86 -16.94
C LYS A 129 4.99 13.11 -15.45
N LEU A 130 4.93 12.03 -14.69
CA LEU A 130 4.90 12.08 -13.22
C LEU A 130 6.18 12.74 -12.66
N THR A 131 6.01 13.59 -11.64
CA THR A 131 7.10 14.17 -10.85
C THR A 131 6.96 13.82 -9.36
N LEU A 132 8.05 13.97 -8.60
CA LEU A 132 8.04 13.72 -7.15
C LEU A 132 7.06 14.64 -6.44
N GLN A 133 7.00 15.91 -6.82
CA GLN A 133 6.03 16.87 -6.26
C GLN A 133 4.59 16.36 -6.41
N GLN A 134 4.23 15.91 -7.62
CA GLN A 134 2.87 15.44 -7.90
C GLN A 134 2.52 14.18 -7.10
N LEU A 135 3.46 13.23 -6.99
CA LEU A 135 3.30 12.04 -6.16
C LEU A 135 3.11 12.42 -4.67
N LEU A 136 3.94 13.32 -4.14
CA LEU A 136 3.86 13.77 -2.75
C LEU A 136 2.56 14.52 -2.45
N GLU A 137 2.01 15.26 -3.41
CA GLU A 137 0.74 15.96 -3.24
C GLU A 137 -0.43 14.98 -3.08
N HIS A 138 -0.46 13.91 -3.87
CA HIS A 138 -1.42 12.82 -3.69
C HIS A 138 -1.23 12.12 -2.35
N LEU A 139 0.01 11.81 -1.95
CA LEU A 139 0.29 11.19 -0.65
C LEU A 139 -0.07 12.11 0.53
N GLN A 140 0.07 13.44 0.40
CA GLN A 140 -0.37 14.40 1.41
C GLN A 140 -1.88 14.31 1.60
N HIS A 141 -2.66 14.34 0.52
CA HIS A 141 -4.12 14.17 0.58
C HIS A 141 -4.49 12.80 1.17
N PHE A 142 -3.74 11.75 0.79
CA PHE A 142 -3.95 10.42 1.33
C PHE A 142 -3.65 10.34 2.83
N SER A 143 -2.59 10.99 3.31
CA SER A 143 -2.18 10.95 4.72
C SER A 143 -3.18 11.58 5.67
N ALA A 144 -3.95 12.57 5.21
CA ALA A 144 -5.07 13.12 5.98
C ALA A 144 -6.09 12.02 6.34
N THR A 145 -6.27 11.03 5.46
CA THR A 145 -7.20 9.91 5.72
C THR A 145 -6.68 8.93 6.78
N CYS A 146 -5.36 8.84 7.00
CA CYS A 146 -4.80 8.12 8.16
C CYS A 146 -5.21 8.79 9.47
N VAL A 147 -5.00 10.11 9.53
CA VAL A 147 -5.12 10.91 10.75
C VAL A 147 -6.58 11.08 11.17
N GLU A 148 -7.47 11.36 10.22
CA GLU A 148 -8.88 11.66 10.52
C GLU A 148 -9.73 10.43 10.79
N LYS A 149 -9.46 9.30 10.12
CA LYS A 149 -10.38 8.14 10.08
C LYS A 149 -9.81 6.85 10.69
N LYS A 150 -8.56 6.86 11.19
CA LYS A 150 -7.85 5.68 11.75
C LYS A 150 -8.00 4.41 10.90
N HIS A 151 -7.86 4.57 9.59
CA HIS A 151 -8.01 3.44 8.68
C HIS A 151 -6.76 2.57 8.76
N ARG A 152 -6.88 1.38 9.38
CA ARG A 152 -5.74 0.49 9.69
C ARG A 152 -4.89 0.15 8.47
N SER A 153 -5.50 -0.07 7.31
CA SER A 153 -4.74 -0.37 6.09
C SER A 153 -3.87 0.80 5.63
N THR A 154 -4.38 2.04 5.75
CA THR A 154 -3.69 3.28 5.36
C THR A 154 -2.48 3.55 6.26
N GLU A 155 -2.63 3.31 7.57
CA GLU A 155 -1.52 3.34 8.52
C GLU A 155 -0.48 2.24 8.22
N THR A 156 -0.94 1.01 7.98
CA THR A 156 -0.07 -0.12 7.60
C THR A 156 0.71 0.17 6.33
N PHE A 157 0.07 0.79 5.33
CA PHE A 157 0.70 1.24 4.09
C PHE A 157 1.80 2.29 4.35
N MET A 158 1.51 3.30 5.18
CA MET A 158 2.48 4.35 5.52
C MET A 158 3.63 3.83 6.41
N ALA A 159 3.38 2.80 7.22
CA ALA A 159 4.39 2.15 8.07
C ALA A 159 5.36 1.23 7.29
N ARG A 160 5.12 0.98 6.00
CA ARG A 160 5.97 0.09 5.18
C ARG A 160 7.41 0.56 5.15
N THR A 161 8.34 -0.34 5.48
CA THR A 161 9.78 -0.05 5.52
C THR A 161 10.31 0.52 4.21
N SER A 162 9.91 -0.05 3.07
CA SER A 162 10.31 0.44 1.74
C SER A 162 9.87 1.88 1.49
N LEU A 163 8.67 2.25 1.93
CA LEU A 163 8.14 3.60 1.83
C LEU A 163 8.85 4.56 2.78
N GLN A 164 9.09 4.13 4.03
CA GLN A 164 9.83 4.91 5.03
C GLN A 164 11.26 5.22 4.55
N GLU A 165 11.97 4.24 3.99
CA GLU A 165 13.28 4.44 3.36
C GLU A 165 13.22 5.40 2.17
N ALA A 166 12.17 5.32 1.34
CA ALA A 166 11.99 6.23 0.22
C ALA A 166 11.79 7.67 0.70
N PHE A 167 11.03 7.89 1.78
CA PHE A 167 10.88 9.20 2.40
C PHE A 167 12.18 9.71 3.04
N ALA A 168 12.95 8.84 3.68
CA ALA A 168 14.29 9.19 4.15
C ALA A 168 15.19 9.64 3.00
N ALA A 169 15.15 8.94 1.85
CA ALA A 169 15.90 9.32 0.64
C ALA A 169 15.51 10.70 0.09
N ILE A 170 14.23 11.10 0.21
CA ILE A 170 13.79 12.46 -0.13
C ILE A 170 14.44 13.49 0.79
N LYS A 171 14.49 13.23 2.10
CA LYS A 171 15.02 14.17 3.12
C LYS A 171 16.51 14.48 2.94
N VAL A 172 17.30 13.51 2.49
CA VAL A 172 18.74 13.71 2.21
C VAL A 172 19.00 14.32 0.83
N ASN A 173 18.00 14.37 -0.06
CA ASN A 173 18.18 14.95 -1.38
C ASN A 173 18.00 16.48 -1.34
N GLU A 174 19.11 17.21 -1.52
CA GLU A 174 19.11 18.67 -1.46
C GLU A 174 18.12 19.34 -2.42
N LYS A 175 17.92 18.76 -3.61
CA LYS A 175 16.99 19.30 -4.63
C LYS A 175 15.52 19.14 -4.23
N ALA A 176 15.23 18.19 -3.34
CA ALA A 176 13.88 17.94 -2.84
C ALA A 176 13.58 18.67 -1.52
N ASN A 177 14.53 19.40 -0.92
CA ASN A 177 14.34 20.13 0.34
C ASN A 177 13.14 21.08 0.33
N LEU A 178 12.85 21.72 -0.80
CA LEU A 178 11.66 22.57 -0.96
C LEU A 178 10.36 21.77 -0.79
N LEU A 179 10.32 20.53 -1.28
CA LEU A 179 9.17 19.64 -1.15
C LEU A 179 9.01 19.12 0.28
N VAL A 180 10.12 18.83 0.98
CA VAL A 180 10.09 18.46 2.40
C VAL A 180 9.45 19.57 3.24
N LYS A 181 9.82 20.83 2.98
CA LYS A 181 9.20 22.00 3.63
C LYS A 181 7.73 22.18 3.22
N LYS A 182 7.42 22.07 1.92
CA LYS A 182 6.06 22.26 1.39
C LYS A 182 5.06 21.23 1.94
N TYR A 183 5.47 19.97 2.04
CA TYR A 183 4.62 18.86 2.49
C TYR A 183 4.95 18.44 3.94
N GLY A 184 5.33 19.40 4.79
CA GLY A 184 5.79 19.14 6.16
C GLY A 184 4.82 18.29 7.00
N ASN A 185 3.51 18.45 6.80
CA ASN A 185 2.49 17.65 7.50
C ASN A 185 2.60 16.16 7.14
N LEU A 186 2.75 15.81 5.87
CA LEU A 186 2.97 14.42 5.42
C LEU A 186 4.27 13.85 5.99
N PHE A 187 5.36 14.62 5.96
CA PHE A 187 6.64 14.16 6.52
C PHE A 187 6.56 13.96 8.04
N GLY A 188 5.88 14.86 8.76
CA GLY A 188 5.61 14.71 10.19
C GLY A 188 4.75 13.47 10.49
N ALA A 189 3.69 13.23 9.72
CA ALA A 189 2.88 12.02 9.85
C ALA A 189 3.70 10.74 9.61
N MET A 190 4.57 10.73 8.59
CA MET A 190 5.48 9.61 8.34
C MET A 190 6.45 9.38 9.50
N ASP A 191 6.98 10.44 10.11
CA ASP A 191 7.90 10.34 11.25
C ASP A 191 7.20 9.79 12.51
N ILE A 192 5.97 10.21 12.78
CA ILE A 192 5.16 9.68 13.89
C ILE A 192 4.93 8.16 13.70
N ILE A 193 4.47 7.76 12.52
CA ILE A 193 4.22 6.34 12.21
C ILE A 193 5.51 5.50 12.33
N ALA A 194 6.65 6.05 11.91
CA ALA A 194 7.94 5.39 12.02
C ALA A 194 8.40 5.22 13.49
N GLN A 195 8.08 6.17 14.37
CA GLN A 195 8.37 6.09 15.80
C GLN A 195 7.48 5.04 16.49
N ASP A 196 6.17 5.08 16.26
CA ASP A 196 5.21 4.13 16.83
C ASP A 196 5.56 2.68 16.47
N THR A 197 5.98 2.45 15.22
CA THR A 197 6.40 1.11 14.74
C THR A 197 7.64 0.62 15.49
N LYS A 198 8.61 1.51 15.78
CA LYS A 198 9.82 1.16 16.54
C LYS A 198 9.51 0.85 18.00
N GLU A 199 8.66 1.64 18.65
CA GLU A 199 8.27 1.43 20.05
C GLU A 199 7.49 0.12 20.24
N GLN A 200 6.58 -0.22 19.33
CA GLN A 200 5.86 -1.49 19.37
C GLN A 200 6.79 -2.69 19.18
N SER A 201 7.83 -2.56 18.36
CA SER A 201 8.84 -3.61 18.17
C SER A 201 9.76 -3.77 19.40
N SER A 202 10.14 -2.66 20.05
CA SER A 202 11.00 -2.63 21.26
C SER A 202 10.25 -3.10 22.51
N SER A 203 8.94 -2.87 22.59
CA SER A 203 8.10 -3.30 23.72
C SER A 203 7.92 -4.82 23.82
N ARG A 204 8.19 -5.57 22.74
CA ARG A 204 8.10 -7.04 22.74
C ARG A 204 9.29 -7.75 23.38
N THR A 205 10.38 -7.05 23.71
CA THR A 205 11.61 -7.64 24.30
C THR A 205 11.76 -7.47 25.82
N LEU A 206 10.78 -6.90 26.55
CA LEU A 206 10.91 -6.63 27.99
C LEU A 206 10.07 -7.52 28.93
N ARG A 207 9.59 -8.68 28.46
CA ARG A 207 8.99 -9.72 29.33
C ARG A 207 9.80 -11.01 29.27
N GLY A 208 10.90 -11.06 30.03
CA GLY A 208 11.69 -12.29 30.13
C GLY A 208 12.97 -12.17 30.93
N ASN A 209 12.94 -11.60 32.14
CA ASN A 209 13.78 -12.08 33.25
C ASN A 209 13.40 -11.37 34.57
N ARG A 210 12.48 -11.98 35.31
CA ARG A 210 12.28 -11.71 36.75
C ARG A 210 12.21 -13.06 37.49
N GLN A 211 13.37 -13.67 37.66
CA GLN A 211 13.74 -14.57 38.77
C GLN A 211 15.18 -14.18 39.10
N GLY A 212 15.63 -13.96 40.32
CA GLY A 212 15.07 -13.88 41.65
C GLY A 212 16.26 -13.41 42.48
N SER A 213 16.06 -12.43 43.36
CA SER A 213 17.11 -11.94 44.24
C SER A 213 17.41 -12.98 45.34
N GLY A 214 18.68 -13.27 45.57
CA GLY A 214 19.14 -14.14 46.66
C GLY A 214 20.65 -14.37 46.54
N GLY A 215 21.43 -13.57 47.25
CA GLY A 215 22.89 -13.60 47.19
C GLY A 215 23.52 -14.81 47.89
N ASP A 216 24.76 -15.12 47.55
CA ASP A 216 25.89 -15.10 48.49
C ASP A 216 27.24 -15.25 47.75
N LYS A 217 28.31 -15.02 48.50
CA LYS A 217 29.72 -14.83 48.14
C LYS A 217 30.47 -16.05 47.53
N GLN A 218 31.71 -15.74 47.12
CA GLN A 218 32.93 -16.56 46.98
C GLN A 218 33.10 -17.34 45.66
N GLN A 219 34.09 -17.00 44.83
CA GLN A 219 35.54 -17.31 44.86
C GLN A 219 35.90 -18.64 44.16
N THR A 220 36.69 -18.48 43.10
CA THR A 220 37.80 -19.35 42.65
C THR A 220 37.55 -20.71 41.99
N GLN A 221 38.36 -20.91 40.93
CA GLN A 221 39.07 -22.14 40.53
C GLN A 221 38.51 -23.05 39.41
N GLN A 222 39.26 -22.98 38.30
CA GLN A 222 39.70 -24.04 37.38
C GLN A 222 39.24 -25.50 37.62
N GLN A 223 38.84 -26.16 36.52
CA GLN A 223 39.39 -27.41 35.93
C GLN A 223 38.26 -28.13 35.15
N LYS A 224 38.31 -28.28 33.82
CA LYS A 224 39.05 -29.26 32.99
C LYS A 224 38.46 -30.69 33.05
N ARG A 225 38.21 -31.24 31.83
CA ARG A 225 38.06 -32.67 31.40
C ARG A 225 36.60 -33.15 31.24
N LYS A 226 36.19 -33.47 30.00
CA LYS A 226 36.23 -34.79 29.29
C LYS A 226 35.24 -35.79 29.90
N ALA A 227 34.57 -36.71 29.20
CA ALA A 227 34.34 -37.04 27.80
C ALA A 227 33.43 -38.29 27.84
N ASN A 228 32.61 -38.49 26.80
CA ASN A 228 31.96 -39.75 26.38
C ASN A 228 30.94 -40.33 27.40
N ASP A 229 29.94 -41.12 27.04
CA ASP A 229 29.72 -42.01 25.90
C ASP A 229 28.22 -42.40 25.87
N THR A 230 27.74 -42.92 24.72
CA THR A 230 26.70 -43.97 24.50
C THR A 230 25.44 -44.05 25.40
N ASP A 231 24.25 -44.47 24.98
CA ASP A 231 23.74 -45.10 23.77
C ASP A 231 22.20 -45.04 23.88
N ASP A 232 21.56 -45.21 22.73
CA ASP A 232 20.32 -45.98 22.53
C ASP A 232 18.90 -45.55 22.99
N GLU A 233 18.00 -46.02 22.12
CA GLU A 233 16.57 -46.30 22.27
C GLU A 233 15.53 -45.19 22.02
N GLN A 234 15.14 -45.12 20.75
CA GLN A 234 13.79 -45.45 20.26
C GLN A 234 12.65 -45.39 21.31
N ASN A 235 11.69 -44.47 21.13
CA ASN A 235 10.30 -44.93 21.06
C ASN A 235 9.38 -44.01 20.26
N ASN A 236 8.50 -44.68 19.54
CA ASN A 236 7.62 -44.25 18.49
C ASN A 236 6.20 -44.14 19.08
N LYS A 237 5.56 -42.96 19.10
CA LYS A 237 4.10 -42.88 19.30
C LYS A 237 3.42 -41.92 18.33
N LYS A 238 2.72 -42.57 17.41
CA LYS A 238 1.79 -42.09 16.39
C LYS A 238 0.56 -41.37 16.95
N ARG A 239 0.13 -40.37 16.17
CA ARG A 239 -1.24 -40.03 15.70
C ARG A 239 -2.31 -39.58 16.71
N LYS A 240 -2.95 -38.45 16.36
CA LYS A 240 -4.29 -38.45 15.72
C LYS A 240 -4.61 -37.10 15.06
N MET A 241 -4.86 -37.12 13.75
CA MET A 241 -5.62 -36.10 13.04
C MET A 241 -7.11 -36.36 13.25
N HIS A 242 -7.91 -35.32 13.39
CA HIS A 242 -9.36 -35.41 13.29
C HIS A 242 -9.83 -34.73 12.00
N LYS A 243 -10.67 -35.46 11.26
CA LYS A 243 -11.23 -35.12 9.96
C LYS A 243 -12.70 -35.49 10.10
N ASP A 244 -13.58 -34.50 10.15
CA ASP A 244 -15.02 -34.73 10.18
C ASP A 244 -15.62 -34.35 8.82
N ILE A 245 -16.36 -35.30 8.24
CA ILE A 245 -17.12 -35.18 7.00
C ILE A 245 -18.54 -35.72 7.28
N ILE A 246 -19.51 -34.80 7.18
CA ILE A 246 -20.86 -34.87 6.59
C ILE A 246 -21.87 -35.89 7.14
N GLU A 247 -23.03 -35.37 7.56
CA GLU A 247 -24.34 -36.01 7.33
C GLU A 247 -25.23 -35.08 6.50
N LEU A 248 -25.70 -35.61 5.37
CA LEU A 248 -26.78 -35.10 4.53
C LEU A 248 -28.06 -35.81 4.97
N SER A 249 -29.15 -35.08 5.18
CA SER A 249 -30.49 -35.66 5.32
C SER A 249 -31.40 -35.07 4.26
N ASP A 250 -31.75 -35.90 3.28
CA ASP A 250 -32.87 -35.74 2.36
C ASP A 250 -34.20 -35.84 3.13
N SER A 251 -35.17 -34.98 2.79
CA SER A 251 -36.58 -35.19 3.12
C SER A 251 -37.45 -34.74 1.94
N ASP A 252 -38.02 -35.72 1.26
CA ASP A 252 -39.17 -35.63 0.35
C ASP A 252 -40.27 -36.60 0.83
N SER A 253 -41.52 -36.30 0.44
CA SER A 253 -42.84 -36.96 0.69
C SER A 253 -43.66 -36.24 1.79
N ASP A 254 -44.90 -35.77 1.58
CA ASP A 254 -45.98 -36.07 0.61
C ASP A 254 -46.61 -34.81 0.00
#